data_AF-A0AAU1ZYY8-F1
#
_entry.id   AF-A0AAU1ZYY8-F1
#
_cell.length_a   1.000
_cell.length_b   1.000
_cell.length_c   1.000
_cell.angle_alpha   90.00
_cell.angle_beta   90.00
_cell.angle_gamma   90.00
#
_symmetry.space_group_name_H-M   'P 1'
#
loop_
_entity.id
_entity.type
_entity.pdbx_description
1 polymer ?
#
loop_
_entity_poly.entity_id
_entity_poly.type
_entity_poly.pdbx_seq_one_letter_code
_entity_poly.pdbx_strand_id
1 'polypeptide(L)'
;MNDGTSPMTATRPPPRLIDDDRLTAHSVVANNTMNRERVLTGVNSYARELGFDPVEFLDGCGPASSWLDLCSGEGLALRAAAQRLPGAVITGVDLVGSLRTPVLPDGLELVAADLGQWAPVRRYDLITCVHGLHYVGDRLALLERSASWLTDTGRLVAHFDPATLRRPDGTDASRPVLAALRAAGYDYSARHHRLTLRGGRSIELPFTYLGADPDAGPNYTGQPAVASYYRQVVSARCP
;
A
#
# COMPACT_ATOMS: atom_id res chain seq x y z
N MET A 1 29.29 -39.21 27.48
CA MET A 1 29.33 -39.02 26.02
C MET A 1 28.02 -38.36 25.64
N ASN A 2 28.07 -37.04 25.41
CA ASN A 2 26.92 -36.26 24.97
C ASN A 2 26.98 -36.20 23.44
N ASP A 3 26.07 -36.90 22.76
CA ASP A 3 25.87 -36.73 21.33
C ASP A 3 25.06 -35.44 21.11
N GLY A 4 25.80 -34.37 20.83
CA GLY A 4 25.27 -33.13 20.32
C GLY A 4 24.93 -33.27 18.84
N THR A 5 23.67 -33.53 18.55
CA THR A 5 23.12 -33.39 17.20
C THR A 5 22.21 -32.17 17.18
N SER A 6 22.78 -31.00 16.88
CA SER A 6 22.00 -29.83 16.49
C SER A 6 21.24 -30.16 15.21
N PRO A 7 19.93 -29.89 15.11
CA PRO A 7 19.22 -30.05 13.85
C PRO A 7 19.75 -29.01 12.86
N MET A 8 20.37 -29.48 11.78
CA MET A 8 20.63 -28.69 10.58
C MET A 8 19.28 -28.11 10.13
N THR A 9 19.17 -26.79 10.17
CA THR A 9 18.08 -26.04 9.55
C THR A 9 18.02 -26.43 8.07
N ALA A 10 17.04 -27.26 7.71
CA ALA A 10 16.75 -27.58 6.33
C ALA A 10 16.45 -26.25 5.61
N THR A 11 17.32 -25.85 4.70
CA THR A 11 17.15 -24.66 3.87
C THR A 11 15.88 -24.88 3.05
N ARG A 12 14.80 -24.17 3.39
CA ARG A 12 13.54 -24.21 2.63
C ARG A 12 13.91 -23.88 1.16
N PRO A 13 13.49 -24.68 0.17
CA PRO A 13 13.75 -24.35 -1.23
C PRO A 13 13.26 -22.92 -1.50
N PRO A 14 13.96 -22.15 -2.35
CA PRO A 14 13.58 -20.78 -2.64
C PRO A 14 12.13 -20.77 -3.13
N PRO A 15 11.27 -19.87 -2.60
CA PRO A 15 9.86 -19.86 -2.94
C PRO A 15 9.70 -19.61 -4.44
N ARG A 16 8.71 -20.27 -5.04
CA ARG A 16 8.36 -20.06 -6.44
C ARG A 16 7.63 -18.74 -6.56
N LEU A 17 8.37 -17.67 -6.83
CA LEU A 17 7.81 -16.34 -7.02
C LEU A 17 6.80 -16.34 -8.17
N ILE A 18 5.71 -15.59 -8.01
CA ILE A 18 4.71 -15.34 -9.03
C ILE A 18 4.75 -13.87 -9.46
N ASP A 19 4.42 -13.63 -10.72
CA ASP A 19 4.20 -12.30 -11.27
C ASP A 19 2.88 -11.68 -10.77
N ASP A 20 2.68 -10.39 -11.04
CA ASP A 20 1.52 -9.65 -10.54
C ASP A 20 0.20 -10.10 -11.21
N ASP A 21 0.24 -10.53 -12.48
CA ASP A 21 -0.93 -11.10 -13.18
C ASP A 21 -1.44 -12.36 -12.47
N ARG A 22 -0.55 -13.26 -12.06
CA ARG A 22 -0.93 -14.45 -11.30
C ARG A 22 -1.25 -14.13 -9.84
N LEU A 23 -0.62 -13.11 -9.28
CA LEU A 23 -0.85 -12.68 -7.90
C LEU A 23 -2.24 -12.09 -7.71
N THR A 24 -2.72 -11.26 -8.64
CA THR A 24 -4.05 -10.64 -8.58
C THR A 24 -5.18 -11.69 -8.60
N ALA A 25 -4.98 -12.81 -9.28
CA ALA A 25 -5.90 -13.95 -9.27
C ALA A 25 -5.77 -14.85 -8.03
N HIS A 26 -4.78 -14.64 -7.17
CA HIS A 26 -4.51 -15.50 -6.02
C HIS A 26 -5.48 -15.25 -4.86
N SER A 27 -5.92 -16.29 -4.16
CA SER A 27 -6.95 -16.20 -3.10
C SER A 27 -6.56 -15.29 -1.92
N VAL A 28 -5.27 -15.22 -1.57
CA VAL A 28 -4.74 -14.30 -0.55
C VAL A 28 -4.99 -12.83 -0.92
N VAL A 29 -4.91 -12.50 -2.20
CA VAL A 29 -5.06 -11.12 -2.71
C VAL A 29 -6.51 -10.84 -3.07
N ALA A 30 -7.18 -11.76 -3.76
CA ALA A 30 -8.57 -11.63 -4.16
C ALA A 30 -9.57 -11.69 -2.98
N ASN A 31 -9.22 -12.31 -1.84
CA ASN A 31 -10.06 -12.35 -0.64
C ASN A 31 -9.58 -11.40 0.47
N ASN A 32 -8.91 -10.28 0.14
CA ASN A 32 -8.35 -9.36 1.13
C ASN A 32 -9.42 -8.70 2.04
N THR A 33 -9.56 -9.19 3.27
CA THR A 33 -10.64 -8.74 4.18
C THR A 33 -10.30 -7.47 4.98
N MET A 34 -9.02 -7.13 5.15
CA MET A 34 -8.54 -6.16 6.15
C MET A 34 -9.06 -4.73 6.02
N ASN A 35 -9.42 -4.31 4.80
CA ASN A 35 -9.96 -2.97 4.54
C ASN A 35 -11.39 -2.99 4.00
N ARG A 36 -11.99 -4.18 3.83
CA ARG A 36 -13.22 -4.33 3.04
C ARG A 36 -14.39 -3.54 3.61
N GLU A 37 -14.58 -3.56 4.92
CA GLU A 37 -15.71 -2.91 5.60
C GLU A 37 -15.29 -1.79 6.56
N ARG A 38 -14.10 -1.22 6.37
CA ARG A 38 -13.60 -0.17 7.26
C ARG A 38 -14.39 1.12 7.09
N VAL A 39 -14.80 1.71 8.21
CA VAL A 39 -15.63 2.93 8.23
C VAL A 39 -14.76 4.19 8.37
N LEU A 40 -15.37 5.37 8.24
CA LEU A 40 -14.64 6.64 8.31
C LEU A 40 -14.15 6.96 9.73
N THR A 41 -15.00 6.76 10.74
CA THR A 41 -14.76 7.11 12.16
C THR A 41 -15.09 5.95 13.10
N GLY A 42 -14.47 5.90 14.28
CA GLY A 42 -14.70 4.85 15.30
C GLY A 42 -13.54 3.88 15.49
N VAL A 43 -13.80 2.71 16.07
CA VAL A 43 -12.74 1.75 16.45
C VAL A 43 -12.07 1.09 15.24
N ASN A 44 -12.86 0.71 14.22
CA ASN A 44 -12.38 0.14 12.96
C ASN A 44 -12.45 1.20 11.85
N SER A 45 -11.62 2.25 11.94
CA SER A 45 -11.81 3.44 11.11
C SER A 45 -10.56 4.00 10.47
N TYR A 46 -10.74 4.68 9.34
CA TYR A 46 -9.68 5.43 8.66
C TYR A 46 -9.06 6.47 9.59
N ALA A 47 -9.86 7.23 10.35
CA ALA A 47 -9.32 8.24 11.26
C ALA A 47 -8.31 7.66 12.27
N ARG A 48 -8.60 6.46 12.81
CA ARG A 48 -7.70 5.76 13.72
C ARG A 48 -6.45 5.26 13.01
N GLU A 49 -6.62 4.58 11.89
CA GLU A 49 -5.52 4.00 11.11
C GLU A 49 -4.56 5.09 10.62
N LEU A 50 -5.08 6.17 10.04
CA LEU A 50 -4.29 7.28 9.51
C LEU A 50 -3.69 8.16 10.61
N GLY A 51 -4.30 8.20 11.79
CA GLY A 51 -3.91 9.05 12.91
C GLY A 51 -4.33 10.52 12.76
N PHE A 52 -5.28 10.81 11.86
CA PHE A 52 -5.95 12.10 11.67
C PHE A 52 -7.31 11.86 11.00
N ASP A 53 -8.27 12.78 11.14
CA ASP A 53 -9.55 12.71 10.40
C ASP A 53 -9.30 13.13 8.93
N PRO A 54 -9.47 12.23 7.94
CA PRO A 54 -9.28 12.58 6.54
C PRO A 54 -10.29 13.63 6.05
N VAL A 55 -11.49 13.72 6.63
CA VAL A 55 -12.46 14.75 6.26
C VAL A 55 -12.00 16.13 6.71
N GLU A 56 -11.53 16.26 7.95
CA GLU A 56 -10.98 17.53 8.46
C GLU A 56 -9.76 17.97 7.65
N PHE A 57 -8.88 17.03 7.28
CA PHE A 57 -7.73 17.32 6.43
C PHE A 57 -8.13 17.86 5.05
N LEU A 58 -9.09 17.22 4.40
CA LEU A 58 -9.56 17.59 3.06
C LEU A 58 -10.35 18.91 3.06
N ASP A 59 -11.15 19.15 4.10
CA ASP A 59 -11.86 20.43 4.27
C ASP A 59 -10.85 21.60 4.37
N GLY A 60 -9.75 21.39 5.11
CA GLY A 60 -8.63 22.34 5.18
C GLY A 60 -7.87 22.56 3.86
N CYS A 61 -8.01 21.66 2.88
CA CYS A 61 -7.46 21.85 1.53
C CYS A 61 -8.37 22.69 0.63
N GLY A 62 -9.63 22.91 1.02
CA GLY A 62 -10.62 23.71 0.28
C GLY A 62 -11.71 22.88 -0.42
N PRO A 63 -12.67 23.56 -1.07
CA PRO A 63 -13.92 22.95 -1.53
C PRO A 63 -13.79 22.00 -2.72
N ALA A 64 -12.66 22.03 -3.43
CA ALA A 64 -12.36 21.15 -4.57
C ALA A 64 -11.23 20.15 -4.23
N SER A 65 -11.07 19.84 -2.94
CA SER A 65 -10.07 18.89 -2.47
C SER A 65 -10.28 17.51 -3.06
N SER A 66 -9.19 16.75 -3.12
CA SER A 66 -9.17 15.48 -3.84
C SER A 66 -8.52 14.36 -3.04
N TRP A 67 -9.22 13.23 -2.97
CA TRP A 67 -8.78 12.04 -2.24
C TRP A 67 -8.76 10.80 -3.15
N LEU A 68 -7.59 10.18 -3.28
CA LEU A 68 -7.44 8.85 -3.85
C LEU A 68 -7.17 7.82 -2.74
N ASP A 69 -7.94 6.75 -2.70
CA ASP A 69 -7.70 5.63 -1.78
C ASP A 69 -7.41 4.34 -2.55
N LEU A 70 -6.22 3.80 -2.31
CA LEU A 70 -5.68 2.61 -2.95
C LEU A 70 -6.00 1.39 -2.06
N CYS A 71 -6.69 0.41 -2.65
CA CYS A 71 -7.29 -0.74 -1.96
C CYS A 71 -8.47 -0.33 -1.07
N SER A 72 -9.45 0.39 -1.64
CA SER A 72 -10.55 1.02 -0.90
C SER A 72 -11.60 0.04 -0.35
N GLY A 73 -11.52 -1.25 -0.64
CA GLY A 73 -12.53 -2.23 -0.25
C GLY A 73 -13.92 -1.87 -0.79
N GLU A 74 -14.94 -1.93 0.06
CA GLU A 74 -16.32 -1.54 -0.29
C GLU A 74 -16.53 -0.01 -0.37
N GLY A 75 -15.49 0.79 -0.06
CA GLY A 75 -15.55 2.25 -0.12
C GLY A 75 -16.47 2.89 0.94
N LEU A 76 -16.72 2.22 2.07
CA LEU A 76 -17.62 2.75 3.13
C LEU A 76 -17.13 4.08 3.69
N ALA A 77 -15.84 4.18 3.99
CA ALA A 77 -15.24 5.42 4.46
C ALA A 77 -15.36 6.55 3.42
N LEU A 78 -15.16 6.23 2.14
CA LEU A 78 -15.24 7.20 1.04
C LEU A 78 -16.67 7.71 0.82
N ARG A 79 -17.67 6.82 0.87
CA ARG A 79 -19.09 7.19 0.80
C ARG A 79 -19.48 8.15 1.92
N ALA A 80 -19.06 7.85 3.15
CA ALA A 80 -19.31 8.71 4.30
C ALA A 80 -18.56 10.05 4.17
N ALA A 81 -17.36 10.06 3.60
CA ALA A 81 -16.60 11.29 3.38
C ALA A 81 -17.21 12.18 2.30
N ALA A 82 -17.64 11.59 1.16
CA ALA A 82 -18.31 12.33 0.09
C ALA A 82 -19.59 13.04 0.55
N GLN A 83 -20.34 12.42 1.46
CA GLN A 83 -21.51 13.05 2.09
C GLN A 83 -21.16 14.26 2.98
N ARG A 84 -19.95 14.29 3.55
CA ARG A 84 -19.46 15.35 4.45
C ARG A 84 -18.69 16.44 3.71
N LEU A 85 -18.22 16.16 2.50
CA LEU A 85 -17.39 17.05 1.68
C LEU A 85 -18.05 17.31 0.32
N PRO A 86 -19.18 18.04 0.27
CA PRO A 86 -19.83 18.37 -0.99
C PRO A 86 -18.88 19.18 -1.88
N GLY A 87 -18.55 18.64 -3.06
CA GLY A 87 -17.62 19.26 -4.01
C GLY A 87 -16.21 18.63 -4.06
N ALA A 88 -15.86 17.79 -3.07
CA ALA A 88 -14.62 17.02 -3.13
C ALA A 88 -14.67 15.95 -4.23
N VAL A 89 -13.50 15.67 -4.82
CA VAL A 89 -13.33 14.57 -5.78
C VAL A 89 -12.68 13.39 -5.06
N ILE A 90 -13.43 12.32 -4.88
CA ILE A 90 -13.00 11.14 -4.15
C ILE A 90 -12.98 9.94 -5.08
N THR A 91 -11.86 9.25 -5.18
CA THR A 91 -11.68 8.06 -6.00
C THR A 91 -11.20 6.92 -5.13
N GLY A 92 -11.98 5.84 -5.04
CA GLY A 92 -11.56 4.58 -4.45
C GLY A 92 -11.18 3.59 -5.53
N VAL A 93 -10.03 2.93 -5.40
CA VAL A 93 -9.62 1.86 -6.31
C VAL A 93 -9.44 0.57 -5.53
N ASP A 94 -10.07 -0.49 -5.98
CA ASP A 94 -9.93 -1.82 -5.39
C ASP A 94 -9.88 -2.89 -6.48
N LEU A 95 -9.20 -4.01 -6.24
CA LEU A 95 -9.09 -5.08 -7.23
C LEU A 95 -10.43 -5.79 -7.46
N VAL A 96 -11.20 -6.00 -6.39
CA VAL A 96 -12.46 -6.76 -6.45
C VAL A 96 -13.65 -5.82 -6.68
N GLY A 97 -13.51 -4.56 -6.29
CA GLY A 97 -14.59 -3.57 -6.34
C GLY A 97 -15.64 -3.74 -5.24
N SER A 98 -16.55 -2.78 -5.19
CA SER A 98 -17.66 -2.73 -4.21
C SER A 98 -18.82 -3.61 -4.66
N LEU A 99 -19.34 -4.44 -3.76
CA LEU A 99 -20.56 -5.23 -3.95
C LEU A 99 -21.85 -4.45 -3.58
N ARG A 100 -21.70 -3.22 -3.07
CA ARG A 100 -22.81 -2.37 -2.64
C ARG A 100 -23.52 -1.66 -3.78
N THR A 101 -24.69 -1.09 -3.44
CA THR A 101 -25.57 -0.32 -4.32
C THR A 101 -24.79 0.63 -5.24
N PRO A 102 -25.14 0.67 -6.55
CA PRO A 102 -24.40 1.45 -7.54
C PRO A 102 -24.62 2.96 -7.41
N VAL A 103 -25.63 3.41 -6.65
CA VAL A 103 -25.83 4.84 -6.40
C VAL A 103 -24.69 5.34 -5.49
N LEU A 104 -23.82 6.15 -6.06
CA LEU A 104 -22.72 6.82 -5.38
C LEU A 104 -23.13 8.26 -5.05
N PRO A 105 -22.70 8.84 -3.92
CA PRO A 105 -22.78 10.28 -3.70
C PRO A 105 -22.03 11.04 -4.81
N ASP A 106 -22.46 12.27 -5.07
CA ASP A 106 -21.76 13.15 -6.00
C ASP A 106 -20.29 13.31 -5.62
N GLY A 107 -19.41 13.34 -6.62
CA GLY A 107 -17.97 13.46 -6.43
C GLY A 107 -17.26 12.17 -6.01
N LEU A 108 -17.97 11.06 -5.76
CA LEU A 108 -17.37 9.75 -5.49
C LEU A 108 -17.34 8.86 -6.74
N GLU A 109 -16.16 8.33 -7.05
CA GLU A 109 -15.94 7.26 -8.02
C GLU A 109 -15.34 6.03 -7.31
N LEU A 110 -15.86 4.84 -7.60
CA LEU A 110 -15.27 3.56 -7.16
C LEU A 110 -14.89 2.74 -8.39
N VAL A 111 -13.59 2.43 -8.51
CA VAL A 111 -13.00 1.76 -9.67
C VAL A 111 -12.55 0.35 -9.28
N ALA A 112 -13.00 -0.65 -10.03
CA ALA A 112 -12.47 -2.01 -9.95
C ALA A 112 -11.29 -2.16 -10.91
N ALA A 113 -10.06 -2.18 -10.40
CA ALA A 113 -8.86 -2.26 -11.24
C ALA A 113 -7.64 -2.83 -10.50
N ASP A 114 -6.73 -3.42 -11.27
CA ASP A 114 -5.40 -3.74 -10.79
C ASP A 114 -4.55 -2.47 -10.65
N LEU A 115 -4.13 -2.19 -9.41
CA LEU A 115 -3.25 -1.07 -9.09
C LEU A 115 -1.87 -1.19 -9.78
N GLY A 116 -1.43 -2.39 -10.16
CA GLY A 116 -0.22 -2.59 -10.96
C GLY A 116 -0.29 -1.89 -12.32
N GLN A 117 -1.46 -1.85 -12.95
CA GLN A 117 -1.67 -1.28 -14.29
C GLN A 117 -2.46 0.03 -14.32
N TRP A 118 -3.25 0.29 -13.29
CA TRP A 118 -4.09 1.47 -13.22
C TRP A 118 -3.29 2.73 -12.86
N ALA A 119 -3.71 3.86 -13.43
CA ALA A 119 -3.22 5.19 -13.07
C ALA A 119 -4.37 6.21 -13.13
N PRO A 120 -4.37 7.22 -12.24
CA PRO A 120 -5.34 8.30 -12.32
C PRO A 120 -4.98 9.30 -13.42
N VAL A 121 -5.99 10.02 -13.89
CA VAL A 121 -5.83 11.14 -14.83
C VAL A 121 -5.58 12.50 -14.13
N ARG A 122 -5.54 12.51 -12.79
CA ARG A 122 -5.41 13.73 -11.98
C ARG A 122 -4.44 13.54 -10.82
N ARG A 123 -4.04 14.65 -10.20
CA ARG A 123 -3.31 14.67 -8.94
C ARG A 123 -4.25 14.86 -7.74
N TYR A 124 -3.82 14.42 -6.57
CA TYR A 124 -4.62 14.36 -5.35
C TYR A 124 -3.98 15.06 -4.15
N ASP A 125 -4.81 15.70 -3.33
CA ASP A 125 -4.39 16.33 -2.07
C ASP A 125 -4.16 15.30 -0.97
N LEU A 126 -4.90 14.19 -1.02
CA LEU A 126 -4.72 13.04 -0.15
C LEU A 126 -4.63 11.75 -0.97
N ILE A 127 -3.60 10.97 -0.73
CA ILE A 127 -3.51 9.57 -1.18
C ILE A 127 -3.42 8.68 0.06
N THR A 128 -4.29 7.68 0.16
CA THR A 128 -4.24 6.69 1.24
C THR A 128 -4.09 5.28 0.70
N CYS A 129 -3.43 4.42 1.47
CA CYS A 129 -3.44 2.97 1.25
C CYS A 129 -3.46 2.26 2.60
N VAL A 130 -4.67 2.09 3.15
CA VAL A 130 -4.86 1.51 4.47
C VAL A 130 -4.83 -0.01 4.35
N HIS A 131 -3.73 -0.62 4.82
CA HIS A 131 -3.49 -2.07 4.79
C HIS A 131 -3.42 -2.71 3.39
N GLY A 132 -3.60 -1.94 2.32
CA GLY A 132 -3.60 -2.45 0.94
C GLY A 132 -2.27 -3.01 0.47
N LEU A 133 -1.15 -2.38 0.86
CA LEU A 133 0.20 -2.81 0.44
C LEU A 133 0.60 -4.22 0.91
N HIS A 134 -0.17 -4.84 1.80
CA HIS A 134 0.01 -6.24 2.19
C HIS A 134 -0.37 -7.25 1.10
N TYR A 135 -1.11 -6.79 0.09
CA TYR A 135 -1.65 -7.62 -0.99
C TYR A 135 -1.11 -7.22 -2.37
N VAL A 136 -0.31 -6.15 -2.42
CA VAL A 136 0.31 -5.66 -3.66
C VAL A 136 1.68 -6.32 -3.83
N GLY A 137 1.90 -6.88 -5.01
CA GLY A 137 3.18 -7.47 -5.42
C GLY A 137 4.29 -6.43 -5.47
N ASP A 138 4.32 -5.61 -6.51
CA ASP A 138 5.29 -4.50 -6.58
C ASP A 138 4.85 -3.24 -5.83
N ARG A 139 4.92 -3.31 -4.50
CA ARG A 139 4.57 -2.19 -3.62
C ARG A 139 5.50 -0.98 -3.74
N LEU A 140 6.75 -1.17 -4.15
CA LEU A 140 7.70 -0.06 -4.32
C LEU A 140 7.38 0.76 -5.56
N ALA A 141 7.11 0.10 -6.69
CA ALA A 141 6.64 0.79 -7.90
C ALA A 141 5.29 1.50 -7.68
N LEU A 142 4.38 0.92 -6.88
CA LEU A 142 3.13 1.61 -6.53
C LEU A 142 3.39 2.87 -5.70
N LEU A 143 4.32 2.84 -4.75
CA LEU A 143 4.68 4.02 -3.94
C LEU A 143 5.30 5.14 -4.80
N GLU A 144 6.21 4.80 -5.71
CA GLU A 144 6.83 5.74 -6.66
C GLU A 144 5.78 6.46 -7.51
N ARG A 145 4.88 5.70 -8.14
CA ARG A 145 3.81 6.27 -8.94
C ARG A 145 2.86 7.12 -8.11
N SER A 146 2.50 6.65 -6.91
CA SER A 146 1.65 7.40 -5.99
C SER A 146 2.26 8.74 -5.59
N ALA A 147 3.59 8.84 -5.46
CA ALA A 147 4.25 10.12 -5.23
C ALA A 147 4.05 11.12 -6.37
N SER A 148 4.05 10.64 -7.62
CA SER A 148 3.81 11.51 -8.79
C SER A 148 2.36 12.00 -8.87
N TRP A 149 1.42 11.23 -8.33
CA TRP A 149 -0.01 11.53 -8.31
C TRP A 149 -0.43 12.49 -7.20
N LEU A 150 0.48 12.89 -6.30
CA LEU A 150 0.17 13.94 -5.30
C LEU A 150 0.19 15.33 -5.93
N THR A 151 -0.65 16.25 -5.43
CA THR A 151 -0.45 17.69 -5.65
C THR A 151 0.83 18.17 -4.96
N ASP A 152 1.30 19.37 -5.27
CA ASP A 152 2.56 19.90 -4.71
C ASP A 152 2.54 20.05 -3.19
N THR A 153 1.35 20.15 -2.59
CA THR A 153 1.11 20.20 -1.14
C THR A 153 0.46 18.93 -0.60
N GLY A 154 0.19 17.95 -1.47
CA GLY A 154 -0.56 16.74 -1.14
C GLY A 154 0.17 15.84 -0.16
N ARG A 155 -0.57 14.92 0.44
CA ARG A 155 -0.07 13.96 1.42
C ARG A 155 -0.39 12.53 1.02
N LEU A 156 0.61 11.66 1.05
CA LEU A 156 0.42 10.20 0.99
C LEU A 156 0.54 9.60 2.39
N VAL A 157 -0.35 8.68 2.75
CA VAL A 157 -0.27 7.87 3.97
C VAL A 157 -0.63 6.42 3.66
N ALA A 158 0.31 5.50 3.87
CA ALA A 158 0.09 4.07 3.61
C ALA A 158 0.53 3.23 4.81
N HIS A 159 -0.14 2.10 5.04
CA HIS A 159 0.43 1.07 5.90
C HIS A 159 1.47 0.27 5.15
N PHE A 160 2.61 0.08 5.78
CA PHE A 160 3.78 -0.55 5.18
C PHE A 160 4.43 -1.47 6.20
N ASP A 161 4.65 -2.72 5.80
CA ASP A 161 5.35 -3.72 6.60
C ASP A 161 6.67 -4.12 5.95
N PRO A 162 7.79 -3.51 6.39
CA PRO A 162 9.11 -3.82 5.87
C PRO A 162 9.48 -5.30 6.05
N ALA A 163 8.96 -5.96 7.09
CA ALA A 163 9.32 -7.33 7.44
C ALA A 163 8.84 -8.37 6.42
N THR A 164 8.08 -7.95 5.41
CA THR A 164 7.64 -8.79 4.27
C THR A 164 8.46 -8.54 3.00
N LEU A 165 9.49 -7.69 3.06
CA LEU A 165 10.39 -7.43 1.95
C LEU A 165 11.56 -8.41 1.96
N ARG A 166 11.87 -8.98 0.80
CA ARG A 166 12.87 -10.04 0.66
C ARG A 166 13.90 -9.72 -0.40
N ARG A 167 15.14 -10.17 -0.18
CA ARG A 167 16.19 -10.26 -1.19
C ARG A 167 15.97 -11.50 -2.06
N PRO A 168 16.71 -11.67 -3.18
CA PRO A 168 16.54 -12.84 -4.05
C PRO A 168 16.81 -14.18 -3.34
N ASP A 169 17.67 -14.17 -2.32
CA ASP A 169 17.99 -15.33 -1.49
C ASP A 169 16.99 -15.58 -0.34
N GLY A 170 15.92 -14.79 -0.25
CA GLY A 170 14.92 -14.85 0.81
C GLY A 170 15.30 -14.15 2.10
N THR A 171 16.47 -13.49 2.19
CA THR A 171 16.85 -12.72 3.38
C THR A 171 16.10 -11.39 3.49
N ASP A 172 16.04 -10.82 4.69
CA ASP A 172 15.33 -9.56 4.97
C ASP A 172 15.85 -8.36 4.15
N ALA A 173 14.99 -7.69 3.40
CA ALA A 173 15.32 -6.47 2.66
C ALA A 173 14.85 -5.17 3.35
N SER A 174 14.31 -5.24 4.58
CA SER A 174 13.72 -4.09 5.29
C SER A 174 14.65 -2.89 5.37
N ARG A 175 15.88 -3.09 5.85
CA ARG A 175 16.83 -2.00 6.11
C ARG A 175 17.21 -1.20 4.86
N PRO A 176 17.72 -1.81 3.77
CA PRO A 176 18.08 -1.06 2.57
C PRO A 176 16.86 -0.38 1.93
N VAL A 177 15.68 -1.01 1.94
CA VAL A 177 14.47 -0.41 1.37
C VAL A 177 14.02 0.81 2.18
N LEU A 178 13.97 0.71 3.51
CA LEU A 178 13.64 1.86 4.36
C LEU A 178 14.67 2.99 4.25
N ALA A 179 15.95 2.68 4.03
CA ALA A 179 16.97 3.70 3.80
C ALA A 179 16.72 4.47 2.49
N ALA A 180 16.40 3.76 1.40
CA ALA A 180 16.07 4.38 0.12
C ALA A 180 14.77 5.20 0.17
N LEU A 181 13.72 4.68 0.82
CA LEU A 181 12.47 5.42 1.02
C LEU A 181 12.71 6.74 1.78
N ARG A 182 13.52 6.71 2.85
CA ARG A 182 13.90 7.93 3.58
C ARG A 182 14.70 8.90 2.73
N ALA A 183 15.64 8.40 1.92
CA ALA A 183 16.40 9.24 0.99
C ALA A 183 15.50 9.90 -0.07
N ALA A 184 14.40 9.25 -0.46
CA ALA A 184 13.36 9.81 -1.32
C ALA A 184 12.38 10.75 -0.59
N GLY A 185 12.58 10.96 0.72
CA GLY A 185 11.82 11.87 1.56
C GLY A 185 10.52 11.29 2.12
N TYR A 186 10.37 9.96 2.17
CA TYR A 186 9.32 9.32 2.96
C TYR A 186 9.71 9.25 4.44
N ASP A 187 8.74 9.47 5.30
CA ASP A 187 8.86 9.19 6.73
C ASP A 187 8.20 7.83 7.06
N TYR A 188 8.85 7.04 7.90
CA TYR A 188 8.30 5.76 8.38
C TYR A 188 8.18 5.73 9.90
N SER A 189 6.97 5.48 10.39
CA SER A 189 6.69 5.25 11.80
C SER A 189 6.52 3.77 12.09
N ALA A 190 7.54 3.15 12.70
CA ALA A 190 7.48 1.73 13.08
C ALA A 190 6.37 1.42 14.09
N ARG A 191 6.08 2.36 15.01
CA ARG A 191 5.01 2.21 16.02
C ARG A 191 3.63 2.01 15.39
N HIS A 192 3.40 2.63 14.23
CA HIS A 192 2.11 2.62 13.55
C HIS A 192 2.15 1.87 12.21
N HIS A 193 3.30 1.32 11.82
CA HIS A 193 3.52 0.74 10.50
C HIS A 193 3.10 1.68 9.36
N ARG A 194 3.30 3.00 9.53
CA ARG A 194 2.86 4.03 8.57
C ARG A 194 4.03 4.63 7.82
N LEU A 195 3.91 4.66 6.50
CA LEU A 195 4.76 5.42 5.60
C LEU A 195 4.02 6.68 5.15
N THR A 196 4.69 7.83 5.17
CA THR A 196 4.10 9.11 4.75
C THR A 196 4.99 9.89 3.81
N LEU A 197 4.38 10.58 2.85
CA LEU A 197 5.05 11.51 1.93
C LEU A 197 4.29 12.83 1.91
N ARG A 198 5.00 13.95 1.74
CA ARG A 198 4.41 15.26 1.47
C ARG A 198 4.97 15.84 0.18
N GLY A 199 4.08 16.41 -0.62
CA GLY A 199 4.35 17.05 -1.90
C GLY A 199 4.66 16.06 -3.01
N GLY A 200 3.98 16.23 -4.14
CA GLY A 200 4.13 15.36 -5.29
C GLY A 200 5.41 15.57 -6.05
N ARG A 201 6.01 14.45 -6.48
CA ARG A 201 7.30 14.41 -7.18
C ARG A 201 7.50 13.05 -7.84
N SER A 202 8.36 13.01 -8.85
CA SER A 202 8.88 11.75 -9.39
C SER A 202 9.90 11.17 -8.42
N ILE A 203 9.80 9.85 -8.17
CA ILE A 203 10.71 9.10 -7.32
C ILE A 203 11.15 7.86 -8.09
N GLU A 204 12.43 7.53 -7.99
CA GLU A 204 13.00 6.29 -8.50
C GLU A 204 13.78 5.64 -7.35
N LEU A 205 13.35 4.46 -6.93
CA LEU A 205 13.99 3.65 -5.91
C LEU A 205 14.92 2.64 -6.61
N PRO A 206 16.10 2.36 -6.04
CA PRO A 206 17.10 1.52 -6.69
C PRO A 206 16.80 0.02 -6.49
N PHE A 207 15.59 -0.43 -6.83
CA PHE A 207 15.17 -1.82 -6.69
C PHE A 207 14.45 -2.32 -7.93
N THR A 208 14.81 -3.54 -8.35
CA THR A 208 14.07 -4.30 -9.36
C THR A 208 13.22 -5.34 -8.65
N TYR A 209 11.91 -5.30 -8.88
CA TYR A 209 10.98 -6.32 -8.40
C TYR A 209 11.19 -7.65 -9.14
N LEU A 210 11.13 -8.75 -8.39
CA LEU A 210 11.36 -10.11 -8.88
C LEU A 210 10.12 -11.01 -8.81
N GLY A 211 9.02 -10.49 -8.28
CA GLY A 211 7.81 -11.26 -7.99
C GLY A 211 7.50 -11.35 -6.50
N ALA A 212 6.35 -11.96 -6.20
CA ALA A 212 5.84 -12.13 -4.85
C ALA A 212 5.73 -13.60 -4.45
N ASP A 213 5.80 -13.83 -3.15
CA ASP A 213 5.46 -15.10 -2.50
C ASP A 213 4.13 -14.91 -1.73
N PRO A 214 3.01 -15.48 -2.22
CA PRO A 214 1.72 -15.38 -1.53
C PRO A 214 1.63 -16.31 -0.30
N ASP A 215 2.57 -17.25 -0.14
CA ASP A 215 2.63 -18.21 0.97
C ASP A 215 3.62 -17.78 2.06
N ALA A 216 3.96 -16.48 2.09
CA ALA A 216 4.93 -15.92 3.02
C ALA A 216 4.50 -15.97 4.49
N GLY A 217 3.22 -16.24 4.75
CA GLY A 217 2.63 -16.25 6.08
C GLY A 217 1.98 -14.92 6.48
N PRO A 218 1.69 -14.71 7.77
CA PRO A 218 0.92 -13.57 8.21
C PRO A 218 1.75 -12.26 8.25
N ASN A 219 1.09 -11.12 8.03
CA ASN A 219 1.61 -9.78 8.32
C ASN A 219 1.56 -9.45 9.83
N TYR A 220 1.98 -8.23 10.20
CA TYR A 220 1.91 -7.76 11.59
C TYR A 220 0.50 -7.73 12.22
N THR A 221 -0.56 -7.83 11.42
CA THR A 221 -1.94 -7.95 11.93
C THR A 221 -2.41 -9.40 12.11
N GLY A 222 -1.57 -10.38 11.78
CA GLY A 222 -1.89 -11.81 11.85
C GLY A 222 -2.66 -12.35 10.64
N GLN A 223 -2.86 -11.55 9.58
CA GLN A 223 -3.60 -11.93 8.38
C GLN A 223 -2.64 -12.39 7.28
N PRO A 224 -3.03 -13.35 6.42
CA PRO A 224 -2.23 -13.74 5.25
C PRO A 224 -1.85 -12.52 4.41
N ALA A 225 -0.58 -12.47 3.99
CA ALA A 225 -0.04 -11.36 3.21
C ALA A 225 1.05 -11.85 2.24
N VAL A 226 1.41 -11.00 1.29
CA VAL A 226 2.41 -11.31 0.28
C VAL A 226 3.79 -10.80 0.72
N ALA A 227 4.84 -11.60 0.51
CA ALA A 227 6.21 -11.11 0.56
C ALA A 227 6.67 -10.69 -0.83
N SER A 228 7.27 -9.51 -0.94
CA SER A 228 7.75 -8.97 -2.22
C SER A 228 9.27 -9.09 -2.30
N TYR A 229 9.77 -9.61 -3.41
CA TYR A 229 11.18 -9.87 -3.62
C TYR A 229 11.80 -8.80 -4.49
N TYR A 230 12.92 -8.25 -4.04
CA TYR A 230 13.60 -7.15 -4.70
C TYR A 230 15.10 -7.43 -4.83
N ARG A 231 15.67 -7.03 -5.97
CA ARG A 231 17.11 -6.90 -6.17
C ARG A 231 17.47 -5.42 -6.09
N GLN A 232 18.44 -5.06 -5.26
CA GLN A 232 18.97 -3.70 -5.26
C GLN A 232 19.80 -3.49 -6.54
N VAL A 233 19.49 -2.42 -7.26
CA VAL A 233 20.32 -1.95 -8.38
C VAL A 233 21.51 -1.23 -7.78
N VAL A 234 22.70 -1.77 -7.97
CA VAL A 234 23.93 -1.09 -7.55
C VAL A 234 24.17 0.02 -8.56
N SER A 235 23.98 1.28 -8.15
CA SER A 235 24.45 2.42 -8.92
C SER A 235 25.96 2.26 -9.06
N ALA A 236 26.48 2.18 -10.30
CA ALA A 236 27.91 2.32 -10.51
C ALA A 236 28.32 3.66 -9.89
N ARG A 237 29.12 3.63 -8.83
CA ARG A 237 29.74 4.86 -8.31
C ARG A 237 30.59 5.38 -9.47
N CYS A 238 30.25 6.56 -9.99
CA CYS A 238 31.17 7.30 -10.83
C CYS A 238 32.40 7.58 -9.94
N PRO A 239 33.62 7.21 -10.35
CA PRO A 239 34.83 7.39 -9.54
C PRO A 239 35.10 8.86 -9.21
#